data_AF-A0A399YQA1-F1
#
_entry.id   AF-A0A399YQA1-F1
#
_cell.length_a   1.000
_cell.length_b   1.000
_cell.length_c   1.000
_cell.angle_alpha   90.00
_cell.angle_beta   90.00
_cell.angle_gamma   90.00
#
_symmetry.space_group_name_H-M   'P 1'
#
loop_
_entity.id
_entity.type
_entity.pdbx_description
1 polymer ?
#
loop_
_entity_poly.entity_id
_entity_poly.type
_entity_poly.pdbx_seq_one_letter_code
_entity_poly.pdbx_strand_id
1 'polypeptide(L)'
;MMILPVSYIKLRPTLLLTVLLAMLALLSHATGAARVTAAAENKIDEAVLTATAGNAQTEFLIVLREQASLEEAARISDKTERGRFVYHRLTSVASRSQVPLRTMLDAYGVEYRAYWVNNMIWARGGRELLFALAARPDVKHIYANTWQRADIPTITDSTDTTRAADDLTIEWNIAIVNAPEVWALGYTGQGAVIGGQDTGYEWQHEALIGSYRGWDG
;
A
#
# COMPACT_ATOMS: atom_id res chain seq x y z
N MET A 1 -73.94 4.80 36.44
CA MET A 1 -72.71 4.17 35.91
C MET A 1 -72.76 4.25 34.40
N MET A 2 -72.05 5.22 33.81
CA MET A 2 -72.20 5.61 32.39
C MET A 2 -71.05 4.99 31.59
N ILE A 3 -71.36 4.01 30.74
CA ILE A 3 -70.39 3.29 29.91
C ILE A 3 -70.30 4.01 28.57
N LEU A 4 -69.16 4.63 28.27
CA LEU A 4 -68.88 5.22 26.95
C LEU A 4 -68.60 4.11 25.92
N PRO A 5 -69.12 4.21 24.68
CA PRO A 5 -68.83 3.22 23.64
C PRO A 5 -67.42 3.43 23.08
N VAL A 6 -66.60 2.38 23.12
CA VAL A 6 -65.30 2.34 22.45
C VAL A 6 -65.55 2.24 20.94
N SER A 7 -65.26 3.33 20.22
CA SER A 7 -65.32 3.36 18.76
C SER A 7 -64.06 2.72 18.19
N TYR A 8 -64.18 1.52 17.62
CA TYR A 8 -63.08 0.88 16.92
C TYR A 8 -62.95 1.45 15.51
N ILE A 9 -61.78 2.02 15.20
CA ILE A 9 -61.41 2.45 13.85
C ILE A 9 -61.29 1.18 12.98
N LYS A 10 -62.24 0.94 12.08
CA LYS A 10 -62.14 -0.12 11.07
C LYS A 10 -61.09 0.28 10.02
N LEU A 11 -59.83 -0.10 10.23
CA LEU A 11 -58.81 0.03 9.20
C LEU A 11 -59.22 -0.82 7.98
N ARG A 12 -59.25 -0.19 6.80
CA ARG A 12 -59.50 -0.91 5.55
C ARG A 12 -58.36 -1.90 5.29
N PRO A 13 -58.64 -3.17 4.91
CA PRO A 13 -57.61 -4.19 4.69
C PRO A 13 -56.55 -3.80 3.65
N THR A 14 -56.91 -2.93 2.69
CA THR A 14 -55.98 -2.33 1.71
C THR A 14 -54.98 -1.34 2.33
N LEU A 15 -55.34 -0.66 3.41
CA LEU A 15 -54.44 0.23 4.15
C LEU A 15 -53.41 -0.57 4.96
N LEU A 16 -53.82 -1.70 5.53
CA LEU A 16 -52.92 -2.64 6.23
C LEU A 16 -51.90 -3.29 5.29
N LEU A 17 -52.34 -3.68 4.08
CA LEU A 17 -51.47 -4.30 3.08
C LEU A 17 -50.41 -3.31 2.54
N THR A 18 -50.80 -2.05 2.29
CA THR A 18 -49.87 -1.01 1.82
C THR A 18 -48.83 -0.62 2.87
N VAL A 19 -49.23 -0.50 4.14
CA VAL A 19 -48.30 -0.29 5.25
C VAL A 19 -47.33 -1.47 5.41
N LEU A 20 -47.81 -2.70 5.26
CA LEU A 20 -46.96 -3.90 5.33
C LEU A 20 -45.93 -3.95 4.18
N LEU A 21 -46.34 -3.63 2.94
CA LEU A 21 -45.44 -3.55 1.79
C LEU A 21 -44.40 -2.42 1.94
N ALA A 22 -44.81 -1.25 2.45
CA ALA A 22 -43.89 -0.15 2.73
C ALA A 22 -42.87 -0.52 3.82
N MET A 23 -43.31 -1.19 4.89
CA MET A 23 -42.42 -1.70 5.94
C MET A 23 -41.44 -2.77 5.40
N LEU A 24 -41.91 -3.68 4.53
CA LEU A 24 -41.04 -4.69 3.90
C LEU A 24 -39.97 -4.05 2.99
N ALA A 25 -40.37 -3.03 2.22
CA ALA A 25 -39.45 -2.28 1.37
C ALA A 25 -38.42 -1.52 2.23
N LEU A 26 -38.83 -0.82 3.29
CA LEU A 26 -37.93 -0.14 4.23
C LEU A 26 -36.94 -1.12 4.90
N LEU A 27 -37.41 -2.30 5.31
CA LEU A 27 -36.57 -3.31 5.94
C LEU A 27 -35.54 -3.92 4.97
N SER A 28 -35.94 -4.08 3.70
CA SER A 28 -35.06 -4.57 2.62
C SER A 28 -33.97 -3.54 2.27
N HIS A 29 -34.29 -2.24 2.28
CA HIS A 29 -33.30 -1.17 2.08
C HIS A 29 -32.32 -1.05 3.26
N ALA A 30 -32.82 -1.14 4.51
CA ALA A 30 -31.97 -1.09 5.69
C ALA A 30 -30.97 -2.25 5.76
N THR A 31 -31.43 -3.46 5.43
CA THR A 31 -30.55 -4.66 5.38
C THR A 31 -29.55 -4.59 4.23
N GLY A 32 -29.94 -4.03 3.07
CA GLY A 32 -29.04 -3.77 1.95
C GLY A 32 -27.94 -2.76 2.30
N ALA A 33 -28.31 -1.63 2.90
CA ALA A 33 -27.36 -0.60 3.32
C ALA A 33 -26.36 -1.14 4.36
N ALA A 34 -26.85 -1.86 5.38
CA ALA A 34 -25.98 -2.45 6.40
C ALA A 34 -24.97 -3.46 5.81
N ARG A 35 -25.39 -4.27 4.82
CA ARG A 35 -24.49 -5.21 4.12
C ARG A 35 -23.43 -4.51 3.29
N VAL A 36 -23.78 -3.42 2.61
CA VAL A 36 -22.82 -2.62 1.83
C VAL A 36 -21.78 -1.98 2.75
N THR A 37 -22.20 -1.44 3.89
CA THR A 37 -21.28 -0.86 4.88
C THR A 37 -20.34 -1.93 5.45
N ALA A 38 -20.86 -3.09 5.87
CA ALA A 38 -20.02 -4.18 6.36
C ALA A 38 -19.04 -4.70 5.29
N ALA A 39 -19.46 -4.81 4.03
CA ALA A 39 -18.59 -5.21 2.93
C ALA A 39 -17.51 -4.17 2.62
N ALA A 40 -17.81 -2.88 2.78
CA ALA A 40 -16.85 -1.80 2.66
C ALA A 40 -15.84 -1.82 3.82
N GLU A 41 -16.30 -1.96 5.07
CA GLU A 41 -15.44 -2.06 6.25
C GLU A 41 -14.44 -3.20 6.15
N ASN A 42 -14.84 -4.35 5.59
CA ASN A 42 -13.95 -5.51 5.39
C ASN A 42 -12.77 -5.23 4.44
N LYS A 43 -12.81 -4.16 3.65
CA LYS A 43 -11.69 -3.74 2.80
C LYS A 43 -10.73 -2.79 3.50
N ILE A 44 -11.01 -2.39 4.74
CA ILE A 44 -10.26 -1.33 5.42
C ILE A 44 -9.53 -1.95 6.61
N ASP A 45 -8.24 -1.69 6.73
CA ASP A 45 -7.49 -2.05 7.94
C ASP A 45 -8.07 -1.35 9.18
N GLU A 46 -8.19 -2.09 10.27
CA GLU A 46 -8.69 -1.58 11.57
C GLU A 46 -7.90 -0.35 12.06
N ALA A 47 -6.59 -0.33 11.82
CA ALA A 47 -5.73 0.79 12.16
C ALA A 47 -6.14 2.09 11.43
N VAL A 48 -6.62 2.01 10.19
CA VAL A 48 -7.09 3.18 9.42
C VAL A 48 -8.47 3.63 9.92
N LEU A 49 -9.36 2.69 10.27
CA LEU A 49 -10.65 3.01 10.90
C LEU A 49 -10.45 3.74 12.24
N THR A 50 -9.51 3.25 13.04
CA THR A 50 -9.14 3.85 14.33
C THR A 50 -8.53 5.24 14.15
N ALA A 51 -7.56 5.37 13.23
CA ALA A 51 -6.88 6.63 12.95
C ALA A 51 -7.79 7.72 12.37
N THR A 52 -8.92 7.35 11.76
CA THR A 52 -9.91 8.29 11.22
C THR A 52 -11.10 8.53 12.16
N ALA A 53 -11.03 8.07 13.42
CA ALA A 53 -12.04 8.39 14.43
C ALA A 53 -12.08 9.89 14.76
N GLY A 54 -13.27 10.37 15.15
CA GLY A 54 -13.46 11.78 15.49
C GLY A 54 -13.18 12.76 14.33
N ASN A 55 -13.37 12.32 13.08
CA ASN A 55 -13.08 13.09 11.86
C ASN A 55 -11.58 13.41 11.65
N ALA A 56 -10.68 12.66 12.28
CA ALA A 56 -9.25 12.75 12.01
C ALA A 56 -8.90 12.29 10.58
N GLN A 57 -7.77 12.78 10.09
CA GLN A 57 -7.19 12.45 8.80
C GLN A 57 -5.98 11.55 9.00
N THR A 58 -5.80 10.57 8.12
CA THR A 58 -4.59 9.72 8.10
C THR A 58 -4.15 9.45 6.67
N GLU A 59 -2.99 8.84 6.53
CA GLU A 59 -2.50 8.31 5.25
C GLU A 59 -2.76 6.81 5.15
N PHE A 60 -3.00 6.33 3.93
CA PHE A 60 -3.30 4.93 3.67
C PHE A 60 -2.93 4.54 2.24
N LEU A 61 -2.82 3.23 2.00
CA LEU A 61 -2.53 2.64 0.70
C LEU A 61 -3.77 1.97 0.12
N ILE A 62 -4.27 2.48 -0.99
CA ILE A 62 -5.42 1.96 -1.72
C ILE A 62 -4.91 0.97 -2.76
N VAL A 63 -5.09 -0.32 -2.53
CA VAL A 63 -4.71 -1.38 -3.48
C VAL A 63 -5.88 -1.67 -4.41
N LEU A 64 -5.63 -1.63 -5.72
CA LEU A 64 -6.65 -1.93 -6.73
C LEU A 64 -6.80 -3.44 -6.92
N ARG A 65 -8.00 -3.85 -7.34
CA ARG A 65 -8.34 -5.25 -7.65
C ARG A 65 -7.61 -5.76 -8.88
N GLU A 66 -7.53 -4.95 -9.92
CA GLU A 66 -6.76 -5.30 -11.11
C GLU A 66 -5.27 -5.23 -10.77
N GLN A 67 -4.54 -6.32 -10.99
CA GLN A 67 -3.08 -6.37 -10.88
C GLN A 67 -2.55 -6.96 -12.19
N ALA A 68 -1.38 -6.53 -12.61
CA ALA A 68 -0.81 -7.03 -13.85
C ALA A 68 -0.33 -8.48 -13.66
N SER A 69 -0.79 -9.40 -14.50
CA SER A 69 -0.19 -10.74 -14.58
C SER A 69 1.20 -10.65 -15.22
N LEU A 70 2.17 -11.33 -14.61
CA LEU A 70 3.56 -11.41 -15.05
C LEU A 70 3.97 -12.84 -15.46
N GLU A 71 3.02 -13.76 -15.61
CA GLU A 71 3.32 -15.17 -15.92
C GLU A 71 4.14 -15.34 -17.21
N GLU A 72 3.87 -14.52 -18.22
CA GLU A 72 4.61 -14.53 -19.48
C GLU A 72 6.08 -14.12 -19.31
N ALA A 73 6.39 -13.28 -18.32
CA ALA A 73 7.75 -12.84 -18.05
C ALA A 73 8.68 -14.02 -17.69
N ALA A 74 8.14 -15.06 -17.05
CA ALA A 74 8.90 -16.25 -16.69
C ALA A 74 9.40 -17.05 -17.91
N ARG A 75 8.78 -16.84 -19.09
CA ARG A 75 9.17 -17.51 -20.35
C ARG A 75 10.22 -16.73 -21.13
N ILE A 76 10.56 -15.51 -20.71
CA ILE A 76 11.53 -14.64 -21.39
C ILE A 76 12.92 -14.90 -20.77
N SER A 77 13.82 -15.50 -21.55
CA SER A 77 15.16 -15.85 -21.10
C SER A 77 16.06 -14.62 -20.95
N ASP A 78 15.99 -13.68 -21.90
CA ASP A 78 16.81 -12.46 -21.84
C ASP A 78 16.36 -11.54 -20.70
N LYS A 79 17.30 -11.14 -19.83
CA LYS A 79 17.01 -10.35 -18.63
C LYS A 79 16.50 -8.95 -18.98
N THR A 80 17.03 -8.34 -20.04
CA THR A 80 16.70 -6.97 -20.44
C THR A 80 15.31 -6.93 -21.06
N GLU A 81 15.02 -7.86 -21.97
CA GLU A 81 13.71 -8.04 -22.57
C GLU A 81 12.65 -8.36 -21.51
N ARG A 82 12.96 -9.28 -20.58
CA ARG A 82 12.07 -9.61 -19.46
C ARG A 82 11.78 -8.39 -18.60
N GLY A 83 12.80 -7.61 -18.26
CA GLY A 83 12.65 -6.37 -17.49
C GLY A 83 11.77 -5.35 -18.20
N ARG A 84 11.96 -5.16 -19.51
CA ARG A 84 11.15 -4.26 -20.34
C ARG A 84 9.69 -4.72 -20.41
N PHE A 85 9.45 -6.03 -20.58
CA PHE A 85 8.12 -6.62 -20.55
C PHE A 85 7.41 -6.33 -19.22
N VAL A 86 8.07 -6.63 -18.10
CA VAL A 86 7.52 -6.40 -16.76
C VAL A 86 7.19 -4.92 -16.54
N TYR A 87 8.11 -4.03 -16.90
CA TYR A 87 7.91 -2.58 -16.81
C TYR A 87 6.68 -2.12 -17.59
N HIS A 88 6.58 -2.46 -18.88
CA HIS A 88 5.44 -2.05 -19.71
C HIS A 88 4.12 -2.65 -19.21
N ARG A 89 4.15 -3.91 -18.76
CA ARG A 89 2.95 -4.60 -18.28
C ARG A 89 2.40 -3.95 -17.02
N LEU A 90 3.26 -3.68 -16.03
CA LEU A 90 2.87 -3.05 -14.77
C LEU A 90 2.39 -1.61 -14.98
N THR A 91 3.16 -0.81 -15.73
CA THR A 91 2.82 0.60 -15.99
C THR A 91 1.54 0.76 -16.79
N SER A 92 1.32 -0.07 -17.83
CA SER A 92 0.11 -0.02 -18.66
C SER A 92 -1.16 -0.35 -17.87
N VAL A 93 -1.12 -1.40 -17.03
CA VAL A 93 -2.25 -1.76 -16.17
C VAL A 93 -2.55 -0.62 -15.20
N ALA A 94 -1.53 -0.15 -14.46
CA ALA A 94 -1.70 0.93 -13.49
C ALA A 94 -2.25 2.21 -14.14
N SER A 95 -1.66 2.66 -15.26
CA SER A 95 -2.07 3.91 -15.92
C SER A 95 -3.50 3.87 -16.41
N ARG A 96 -4.00 2.70 -16.84
CA ARG A 96 -5.38 2.53 -17.30
C ARG A 96 -6.35 2.38 -16.12
N SER A 97 -6.07 1.48 -15.20
CA SER A 97 -7.01 1.12 -14.13
C SER A 97 -7.15 2.20 -13.07
N GLN A 98 -6.14 3.05 -12.88
CA GLN A 98 -6.16 4.07 -11.83
C GLN A 98 -6.93 5.33 -12.21
N VAL A 99 -7.24 5.57 -13.48
CA VAL A 99 -7.91 6.81 -13.94
C VAL A 99 -9.20 7.11 -13.16
N PRO A 100 -10.14 6.16 -12.99
CA PRO A 100 -11.40 6.44 -12.31
C PRO A 100 -11.21 6.75 -10.82
N LEU A 101 -10.19 6.17 -10.19
CA LEU A 101 -9.88 6.39 -8.78
C LEU A 101 -9.18 7.74 -8.58
N ARG A 102 -8.21 8.06 -9.44
CA ARG A 102 -7.52 9.36 -9.43
C ARG A 102 -8.48 10.52 -9.65
N THR A 103 -9.40 10.39 -10.60
CA THR A 103 -10.45 11.40 -10.85
C THR A 103 -11.29 11.65 -9.60
N MET A 104 -11.62 10.59 -8.84
CA MET A 104 -12.33 10.74 -7.57
C MET A 104 -11.46 11.46 -6.53
N LEU A 105 -10.19 11.09 -6.37
CA LEU A 105 -9.27 11.74 -5.43
C LEU A 105 -9.05 13.23 -5.78
N ASP A 106 -8.94 13.55 -7.07
CA ASP A 106 -8.88 14.94 -7.57
C ASP A 106 -10.15 15.72 -7.18
N ALA A 107 -11.34 15.12 -7.34
CA ALA A 107 -12.62 15.73 -6.97
C ALA A 107 -12.79 15.93 -5.45
N TYR A 108 -12.20 15.05 -4.64
CA TYR A 108 -12.10 15.22 -3.19
C TYR A 108 -11.06 16.26 -2.77
N GLY A 109 -10.19 16.71 -3.69
CA GLY A 109 -9.15 17.70 -3.39
C GLY A 109 -8.08 17.18 -2.43
N VAL A 110 -7.82 15.86 -2.42
CA VAL A 110 -6.84 15.25 -1.51
C VAL A 110 -5.49 15.02 -2.16
N GLU A 111 -4.44 15.04 -1.35
CA GLU A 111 -3.11 14.64 -1.77
C GLU A 111 -3.06 13.12 -2.03
N TYR A 112 -2.48 12.72 -3.16
CA TYR A 112 -2.22 11.33 -3.47
C TYR A 112 -0.98 11.13 -4.33
N ARG A 113 -0.46 9.90 -4.32
CA ARG A 113 0.65 9.43 -5.14
C ARG A 113 0.31 8.07 -5.73
N ALA A 114 0.34 7.99 -7.05
CA ALA A 114 0.14 6.74 -7.78
C ALA A 114 1.42 5.90 -7.82
N TYR A 115 1.27 4.58 -7.64
CA TYR A 115 2.34 3.59 -7.81
C TYR A 115 1.92 2.54 -8.84
N TRP A 116 2.90 1.96 -9.52
CA TRP A 116 2.63 1.02 -10.63
C TRP A 116 3.18 -0.39 -10.40
N VAL A 117 4.22 -0.57 -9.57
CA VAL A 117 4.80 -1.90 -9.31
C VAL A 117 3.81 -2.81 -8.61
N ASN A 118 3.20 -2.30 -7.54
CA ASN A 118 1.92 -2.78 -7.04
C ASN A 118 0.89 -1.77 -7.54
N ASN A 119 -0.21 -2.23 -8.15
CA ASN A 119 -1.23 -1.31 -8.64
C ASN A 119 -2.00 -0.73 -7.45
N MET A 120 -1.49 0.40 -6.95
CA MET A 120 -1.95 1.03 -5.72
C MET A 120 -1.75 2.54 -5.75
N ILE A 121 -2.48 3.24 -4.89
CA ILE A 121 -2.37 4.68 -4.69
C ILE A 121 -2.22 4.96 -3.20
N TRP A 122 -1.20 5.73 -2.83
CA TRP A 122 -1.16 6.35 -1.50
C TRP A 122 -2.01 7.62 -1.51
N ALA A 123 -2.78 7.85 -0.46
CA ALA A 123 -3.56 9.08 -0.30
C ALA A 123 -3.66 9.48 1.18
N ARG A 124 -3.97 10.76 1.42
CA ARG A 124 -4.33 11.28 2.74
C ARG A 124 -5.82 11.62 2.77
N GLY A 125 -6.53 11.16 3.79
CA GLY A 125 -7.98 11.32 3.84
C GLY A 125 -8.63 10.98 5.18
N GLY A 126 -9.88 11.37 5.31
CA GLY A 126 -10.71 11.13 6.49
C GLY A 126 -11.76 10.05 6.25
N ARG A 127 -12.61 9.84 7.26
CA ARG A 127 -13.60 8.77 7.30
C ARG A 127 -14.52 8.73 6.07
N GLU A 128 -15.02 9.89 5.63
CA GLU A 128 -15.94 9.96 4.50
C GLU A 128 -15.30 9.41 3.22
N LEU A 129 -14.11 9.91 2.87
CA LEU A 129 -13.37 9.42 1.72
C LEU A 129 -13.05 7.93 1.85
N LEU A 130 -12.64 7.48 3.04
CA LEU A 130 -12.30 6.09 3.31
C LEU A 130 -13.44 5.12 2.96
N PHE A 131 -14.66 5.43 3.39
CA PHE A 131 -15.85 4.63 3.08
C PHE A 131 -16.27 4.75 1.61
N ALA A 132 -16.16 5.94 1.02
CA ALA A 132 -16.44 6.13 -0.40
C ALA A 132 -15.48 5.31 -1.27
N LEU A 133 -14.19 5.23 -0.90
CA LEU A 133 -13.18 4.40 -1.56
C LEU A 133 -13.50 2.90 -1.40
N ALA A 134 -13.80 2.46 -0.18
CA ALA A 134 -14.08 1.06 0.08
C ALA A 134 -15.37 0.55 -0.61
N ALA A 135 -16.35 1.43 -0.82
CA ALA A 135 -17.55 1.11 -1.58
C ALA A 135 -17.28 0.81 -3.07
N ARG A 136 -16.13 1.24 -3.61
CA ARG A 136 -15.82 1.04 -5.03
C ARG A 136 -15.50 -0.43 -5.35
N PRO A 137 -15.96 -0.96 -6.50
CA PRO A 137 -15.68 -2.34 -6.90
C PRO A 137 -14.23 -2.57 -7.33
N ASP A 138 -13.56 -1.54 -7.84
CA ASP A 138 -12.17 -1.58 -8.31
C ASP A 138 -11.14 -1.47 -7.17
N VAL A 139 -11.56 -1.07 -5.96
CA VAL A 139 -10.75 -1.14 -4.74
C VAL A 139 -10.77 -2.55 -4.17
N LYS A 140 -9.58 -3.14 -3.99
CA LYS A 140 -9.38 -4.43 -3.34
C LYS A 140 -9.32 -4.26 -1.83
N HIS A 141 -8.46 -3.36 -1.35
CA HIS A 141 -8.18 -3.17 0.06
C HIS A 141 -7.57 -1.79 0.32
N ILE A 142 -7.72 -1.28 1.53
CA ILE A 142 -7.14 -0.03 2.02
C ILE A 142 -6.29 -0.37 3.25
N TYR A 143 -4.98 -0.40 3.04
CA TYR A 143 -3.99 -0.74 4.06
C TYR A 143 -3.54 0.49 4.85
N ALA A 144 -3.20 0.28 6.12
CA ALA A 144 -2.48 1.27 6.91
C ALA A 144 -1.07 1.51 6.31
N ASN A 145 -0.67 2.78 6.21
CA ASN A 145 0.70 3.14 5.86
C ASN A 145 1.54 3.33 7.14
N THR A 146 1.91 2.22 7.78
CA THR A 146 2.58 2.25 9.09
C THR A 146 4.06 2.59 8.96
N TRP A 147 4.53 3.54 9.77
CA TRP A 147 5.95 3.84 9.91
C TRP A 147 6.69 2.66 10.53
N GLN A 148 7.80 2.27 9.90
CA GLN A 148 8.71 1.25 10.40
C GLN A 148 10.02 1.91 10.82
N ARG A 149 10.53 1.55 11.99
CA ARG A 149 11.84 1.97 12.48
C ARG A 149 12.66 0.72 12.79
N ALA A 150 13.85 0.64 12.23
CA ALA A 150 14.81 -0.40 12.61
C ALA A 150 15.47 -0.03 13.94
N ASP A 151 15.62 -1.02 14.81
CA ASP A 151 16.48 -0.91 15.99
C ASP A 151 17.93 -1.08 15.53
N ILE A 152 18.62 0.04 15.30
CA ILE A 152 20.02 0.05 14.87
C ILE A 152 20.90 -0.11 16.13
N PRO A 153 21.75 -1.15 16.21
CA PRO A 153 22.67 -1.31 17.33
C PRO A 153 23.58 -0.09 17.47
N THR A 154 23.71 0.43 18.69
CA THR A 154 24.76 1.41 18.98
C THR A 154 26.09 0.67 18.95
N ILE A 155 27.01 1.09 18.09
CA ILE A 155 28.39 0.60 18.14
C ILE A 155 28.96 1.11 19.47
N THR A 156 29.11 0.21 20.45
CA THR A 156 29.93 0.49 21.62
C THR A 156 31.37 0.59 21.15
N ASP A 157 32.00 1.74 21.34
CA ASP A 157 33.41 1.95 21.00
C ASP A 157 34.23 0.76 21.51
N SER A 158 34.66 -0.08 20.57
CA SER A 158 35.64 -1.11 20.87
C SER A 158 36.94 -0.34 21.07
N THR A 159 37.34 -0.18 22.32
CA THR A 159 38.59 0.50 22.74
C THR A 159 39.86 -0.20 22.25
N ASP A 160 39.75 -1.17 21.33
CA ASP A 160 40.89 -1.82 20.71
C ASP A 160 41.44 -0.95 19.57
N THR A 161 42.13 0.11 19.98
CA THR A 161 42.88 1.03 19.12
C THR A 161 44.15 0.41 18.54
N THR A 162 44.34 -0.92 18.62
CA THR A 162 45.56 -1.61 18.17
C THR A 162 45.50 -2.18 16.75
N ARG A 163 44.35 -2.16 16.05
CA ARG A 163 44.34 -2.37 14.59
C ARG A 163 44.86 -1.10 13.92
N ALA A 164 46.17 -1.09 13.66
CA ALA A 164 46.82 -0.06 12.86
C ALA A 164 46.04 0.16 11.56
N ALA A 165 45.75 1.42 11.25
CA ALA A 165 45.08 1.88 10.03
C ALA A 165 45.88 1.63 8.73
N ASP A 166 47.00 0.92 8.83
CA ASP A 166 47.98 0.74 7.75
C ASP A 166 47.93 -0.63 7.07
N ASP A 167 47.11 -1.58 7.54
CA ASP A 167 46.99 -2.87 6.87
C ASP A 167 45.76 -2.85 5.95
N LEU A 168 45.99 -2.71 4.65
CA LEU A 168 45.03 -2.90 3.54
C LEU A 168 44.55 -4.37 3.47
N THR A 169 44.28 -4.97 4.62
CA THR A 169 43.82 -6.35 4.77
C THR A 169 42.34 -6.45 4.48
N ILE A 170 41.99 -7.52 3.77
CA ILE A 170 40.61 -7.89 3.53
C ILE A 170 39.98 -8.18 4.90
N GLU A 171 38.89 -7.49 5.22
CA GLU A 171 38.18 -7.66 6.48
C GLU A 171 37.68 -9.11 6.66
N TRP A 172 37.68 -9.59 7.91
CA TRP A 172 37.42 -11.00 8.21
C TRP A 172 36.08 -11.50 7.67
N ASN A 173 35.05 -10.66 7.66
CA ASN A 173 33.71 -10.96 7.19
C ASN A 173 33.64 -11.07 5.66
N ILE A 174 34.56 -10.40 4.96
CA ILE A 174 34.72 -10.51 3.51
C ILE A 174 35.50 -11.78 3.16
N ALA A 175 36.53 -12.10 3.94
CA ALA A 175 37.32 -13.33 3.76
C ALA A 175 36.48 -14.59 3.98
N ILE A 176 35.66 -14.66 5.04
CA ILE A 176 34.89 -15.87 5.37
C ILE A 176 33.81 -16.24 4.32
N VAL A 177 33.37 -15.28 3.50
CA VAL A 177 32.44 -15.52 2.38
C VAL A 177 33.15 -15.84 1.07
N ASN A 178 34.48 -16.02 1.09
CA ASN A 178 35.34 -16.31 -0.05
C ASN A 178 35.25 -15.28 -1.19
N ALA A 179 35.01 -14.01 -0.86
CA ALA A 179 35.04 -12.93 -1.85
C ALA A 179 36.42 -12.76 -2.53
N PRO A 180 37.57 -12.87 -1.82
CA PRO A 180 38.89 -12.72 -2.43
C PRO A 180 39.17 -13.71 -3.55
N GLU A 181 38.72 -14.95 -3.41
CA GLU A 181 38.87 -16.01 -4.40
C GLU A 181 38.11 -15.66 -5.67
N VAL A 182 36.92 -15.08 -5.54
CA VAL A 182 36.11 -14.62 -6.69
C VAL A 182 36.74 -13.39 -7.35
N TRP A 183 37.30 -12.47 -6.56
CA TRP A 183 38.06 -11.33 -7.07
C TRP A 183 39.32 -11.77 -7.82
N ALA A 184 40.02 -12.81 -7.35
CA ALA A 184 41.19 -13.39 -8.01
C ALA A 184 40.86 -14.04 -9.36
N LEU A 185 39.61 -14.47 -9.56
CA LEU A 185 39.09 -14.90 -10.87
C LEU A 185 38.72 -13.73 -11.80
N GLY A 186 38.90 -12.49 -11.34
CA GLY A 186 38.62 -11.27 -12.09
C GLY A 186 37.20 -10.74 -11.94
N TYR A 187 36.38 -11.29 -11.04
CA TYR A 187 34.99 -10.83 -10.83
C TYR A 187 34.90 -9.93 -9.62
N THR A 188 34.63 -8.64 -9.81
CA THR A 188 34.51 -7.64 -8.73
C THR A 188 33.14 -6.98 -8.67
N GLY A 189 32.17 -7.50 -9.42
CA GLY A 189 30.82 -6.95 -9.52
C GLY A 189 30.61 -6.03 -10.73
N GLN A 190 31.44 -6.18 -11.77
CA GLN A 190 31.36 -5.36 -12.98
C GLN A 190 29.96 -5.44 -13.61
N GLY A 191 29.42 -4.28 -13.98
CA GLY A 191 28.10 -4.16 -14.61
C GLY A 191 26.91 -4.34 -13.64
N ALA A 192 27.14 -4.63 -12.36
CA ALA A 192 26.10 -4.66 -11.34
C ALA A 192 25.83 -3.26 -10.78
N VAL A 193 24.58 -3.03 -10.34
CA VAL A 193 24.18 -1.86 -9.58
C VAL A 193 23.49 -2.34 -8.32
N ILE A 194 23.96 -1.89 -7.17
CA ILE A 194 23.36 -2.21 -5.88
C ILE A 194 22.54 -1.01 -5.43
N GLY A 195 21.23 -1.24 -5.25
CA GLY A 195 20.34 -0.27 -4.62
C GLY A 195 20.04 -0.72 -3.20
N GLY A 196 20.40 0.09 -2.20
CA GLY A 196 20.00 -0.14 -0.81
C GLY A 196 18.75 0.64 -0.45
N GLN A 197 17.92 0.05 0.41
CA GLN A 197 16.79 0.70 1.06
C GLN A 197 17.11 0.77 2.55
N ASP A 198 17.94 1.74 2.91
CA ASP A 198 18.38 1.98 4.29
C ASP A 198 18.16 3.47 4.63
N THR A 199 18.71 3.92 5.75
CA THR A 199 18.75 5.30 6.24
C THR A 199 19.47 6.28 5.30
N GLY A 200 20.27 5.77 4.36
CA GLY A 200 21.00 6.55 3.36
C GLY A 200 22.44 6.06 3.21
N TYR A 201 23.24 6.81 2.47
CA TYR A 201 24.68 6.60 2.32
C TYR A 201 25.42 7.91 2.52
N GLU A 202 26.55 7.88 3.24
CA GLU A 202 27.53 8.97 3.22
C GLU A 202 28.30 8.93 1.90
N TRP A 203 27.63 9.32 0.82
CA TRP A 203 28.13 9.11 -0.54
C TRP A 203 29.41 9.90 -0.86
N GLN A 204 29.73 10.92 -0.06
CA GLN A 204 30.96 11.72 -0.18
C GLN A 204 32.19 11.04 0.44
N HIS A 205 32.01 9.95 1.18
CA HIS A 205 33.13 9.21 1.77
C HIS A 205 34.09 8.74 0.67
N GLU A 206 35.41 8.89 0.89
CA GLU A 206 36.45 8.64 -0.11
C GLU A 206 36.34 7.22 -0.72
N ALA A 207 36.01 6.22 0.09
CA ALA A 207 35.80 4.84 -0.34
C ALA A 207 34.52 4.59 -1.19
N LEU A 208 33.55 5.51 -1.19
CA LEU A 208 32.24 5.33 -1.82
C LEU A 208 32.03 6.22 -3.05
N ILE A 209 32.55 7.45 -3.03
CA ILE A 209 32.25 8.46 -4.04
C ILE A 209 32.49 7.97 -5.47
N GLY A 210 33.62 7.31 -5.72
CA GLY A 210 33.98 6.77 -7.03
C GLY A 210 33.06 5.67 -7.57
N SER A 211 32.24 5.06 -6.70
CA SER A 211 31.27 4.02 -7.06
C SER A 211 29.81 4.47 -6.89
N TYR A 212 29.58 5.70 -6.42
CA TYR A 212 28.24 6.21 -6.20
C TYR A 212 27.59 6.61 -7.53
N ARG A 213 26.56 5.86 -7.94
CA ARG A 213 25.90 6.04 -9.25
C ARG A 213 25.22 7.41 -9.43
N GLY A 214 24.95 8.13 -8.35
CA GLY A 214 24.34 9.47 -8.38
C GLY A 214 25.36 10.61 -8.48
N TRP A 215 26.66 10.33 -8.45
CA TRP A 215 27.71 11.34 -8.58
C TRP A 215 28.02 11.61 -10.06
N ASP A 216 28.15 12.88 -10.42
CA ASP A 216 28.34 13.37 -11.79
C ASP A 216 29.77 13.82 -12.11
N GLY A 217 30.71 13.72 -11.17
CA GLY A 217 32.13 14.10 -11.32
C GLY A 217 32.45 15.45 -10.72
#